data_AF-A0A523C1W7-F1
#
_entry.id   AF-A0A523C1W7-F1
#
_cell.length_a   1.000
_cell.length_b   1.000
_cell.length_c   1.000
_cell.angle_alpha   90.00
_cell.angle_beta   90.00
_cell.angle_gamma   90.00
#
_symmetry.space_group_name_H-M   'P 1'
#
loop_
_entity.id
_entity.type
_entity.pdbx_description
1 polymer ?
#
loop_
_entity_poly.entity_id
_entity_poly.type
_entity_poly.pdbx_seq_one_letter_code
_entity_poly.pdbx_strand_id
1 'polypeptide(L)'
;MRIRVASSEVCSGCRLCEIVCSLYHLGEVNPRLAAIHVVKDDLGTSMNNPRVCLQCKDKTCLKGEEVDEKAEMSAFIWPVGRAQKCPYGALHVHNGQAYHCDLCGGDPRCVQVCTTGAIAVAGKEDGHGKVREREGS
;
A
#
# COMPACT_ATOMS: atom_id res chain seq x y z
N MET A 1 -6.21 11.27 5.88
CA MET A 1 -5.21 11.05 4.81
C MET A 1 -5.43 9.66 4.22
N ARG A 2 -5.16 9.43 2.92
CA ARG A 2 -5.25 8.10 2.29
C ARG A 2 -4.16 7.94 1.23
N ILE A 3 -3.71 6.71 0.99
CA ILE A 3 -2.84 6.35 -0.13
C ILE A 3 -3.69 5.74 -1.23
N ARG A 4 -3.38 6.04 -2.50
CA ARG A 4 -4.00 5.44 -3.68
C ARG A 4 -2.93 4.96 -4.64
N VAL A 5 -3.29 4.02 -5.49
CA VAL A 5 -2.54 3.72 -6.72
C VAL A 5 -2.94 4.78 -7.74
N ALA A 6 -1.97 5.58 -8.19
CA ALA A 6 -2.22 6.64 -9.16
C ALA A 6 -2.15 6.11 -10.60
N SER A 7 -1.14 5.28 -10.89
CA SER A 7 -1.04 4.51 -12.14
C SER A 7 -0.18 3.27 -11.92
N SER A 8 -0.74 2.09 -12.19
CA SER A 8 0.05 0.84 -12.16
C SER A 8 1.00 0.72 -13.35
N GLU A 9 0.70 1.38 -14.48
CA GLU A 9 1.50 1.30 -15.72
C GLU A 9 2.91 1.86 -15.54
N VAL A 10 3.06 2.84 -14.65
CA VAL A 10 4.37 3.44 -14.33
C VAL A 10 5.05 2.73 -13.15
N CYS A 11 4.47 1.66 -12.60
CA CYS A 11 5.13 0.88 -11.56
C CYS A 11 6.22 -0.02 -12.17
N SER A 12 7.48 0.29 -11.89
CA SER A 12 8.63 -0.52 -12.33
C SER A 12 8.79 -1.83 -11.55
N GLY A 13 8.02 -2.02 -10.48
CA GLY A 13 8.15 -3.20 -9.61
C GLY A 13 9.45 -3.24 -8.81
N CYS A 14 10.06 -2.08 -8.52
CA CYS A 14 11.32 -1.97 -7.78
C CYS A 14 11.25 -2.37 -6.30
N ARG A 15 10.05 -2.52 -5.73
CA ARG A 15 9.79 -2.94 -4.35
C ARG A 15 10.36 -2.04 -3.23
N LEU A 16 10.87 -0.85 -3.57
CA LEU A 16 11.37 0.12 -2.57
C LEU A 16 10.29 0.52 -1.55
N CYS A 17 9.03 0.61 -1.98
CA CYS A 17 7.91 0.89 -1.10
C CYS A 17 7.66 -0.20 -0.05
N GLU A 18 7.93 -1.47 -0.38
CA GLU A 18 7.81 -2.60 0.57
C GLU A 18 9.00 -2.61 1.54
N ILE A 19 10.21 -2.40 1.02
CA ILE A 19 11.45 -2.35 1.81
C ILE A 19 11.39 -1.22 2.83
N VAL A 20 11.05 0.01 2.41
CA VAL A 20 11.02 1.15 3.34
C VAL A 20 9.93 0.99 4.39
N CYS A 21 8.81 0.33 4.05
CA CYS A 21 7.71 0.08 4.99
C CYS A 21 8.17 -0.89 6.10
N SER A 22 8.70 -2.06 5.74
CA SER A 22 9.22 -3.03 6.70
C SER A 22 10.36 -2.46 7.55
N LEU A 23 11.29 -1.71 6.93
CA LEU A 23 12.39 -1.08 7.63
C LEU A 23 11.91 -0.03 8.63
N TYR A 24 10.94 0.80 8.26
CA TYR A 24 10.42 1.86 9.14
C TYR A 24 9.65 1.29 10.34
N HIS A 25 8.82 0.26 10.14
CA HIS A 25 7.97 -0.27 11.20
C HIS A 25 8.65 -1.31 12.09
N LEU A 26 9.54 -2.13 11.52
CA LEU A 26 10.10 -3.30 12.21
C LEU A 26 11.63 -3.30 12.23
N GLY A 27 12.30 -2.37 11.55
CA GLY A 27 13.76 -2.34 11.46
C GLY A 27 14.34 -3.44 10.57
N GLU A 28 13.51 -4.11 9.77
CA GLU A 28 13.92 -5.25 8.93
C GLU A 28 13.77 -4.95 7.45
N VAL A 29 14.76 -5.36 6.65
CA VAL A 29 14.69 -5.31 5.18
C VAL A 29 14.02 -6.59 4.68
N ASN A 30 12.69 -6.66 4.83
CA ASN A 30 11.92 -7.83 4.43
C ASN A 30 10.58 -7.41 3.82
N PRO A 31 10.45 -7.45 2.47
CA PRO A 31 9.21 -7.08 1.80
C PRO A 31 7.96 -7.82 2.29
N ARG A 32 8.09 -9.05 2.82
CA ARG A 32 6.95 -9.83 3.36
C ARG A 32 6.37 -9.27 4.67
N LEU A 33 7.08 -8.35 5.31
CA LEU A 33 6.62 -7.69 6.54
C LEU A 33 6.03 -6.29 6.28
N ALA A 34 5.86 -5.91 5.01
CA ALA A 34 5.30 -4.62 4.63
C ALA A 34 3.76 -4.63 4.68
N ALA A 35 3.17 -3.45 4.87
CA ALA A 35 1.72 -3.26 4.73
C ALA A 35 1.30 -2.81 3.31
N ILE A 36 2.25 -2.72 2.38
CA ILE A 36 2.07 -2.45 0.95
C ILE A 36 2.78 -3.56 0.18
N HIS A 37 2.17 -4.04 -0.90
CA HIS A 37 2.76 -5.08 -1.73
C HIS A 37 2.69 -4.81 -3.22
N VAL A 38 3.76 -5.13 -3.94
CA VAL A 38 3.75 -5.15 -5.40
C VAL A 38 3.42 -6.57 -5.87
N VAL A 39 2.21 -6.70 -6.43
CA VAL A 39 1.75 -7.93 -7.09
C VAL A 39 2.20 -7.88 -8.54
N LYS A 40 2.96 -8.88 -8.97
CA LYS A 40 3.42 -9.01 -10.35
C LYS A 40 2.55 -9.99 -11.10
N ASP A 41 2.12 -9.61 -12.29
CA ASP A 41 1.45 -10.50 -13.24
C ASP A 41 2.45 -10.94 -14.31
N ASP A 42 3.41 -11.78 -13.90
CA ASP A 42 4.52 -12.21 -14.77
C ASP A 42 4.06 -13.15 -15.91
N LEU A 43 2.85 -13.71 -15.82
CA LEU A 43 2.32 -14.68 -16.79
C LEU A 43 1.29 -14.08 -17.76
N GLY A 44 0.72 -12.91 -17.44
CA GLY A 44 -0.24 -12.23 -18.28
C GLY A 44 0.31 -10.92 -18.83
N THR A 45 -0.03 -9.83 -18.15
CA THR A 45 0.20 -8.46 -18.60
C THR A 45 1.63 -7.97 -18.38
N SER A 46 2.46 -8.71 -17.63
CA SER A 46 3.77 -8.26 -17.12
C SER A 46 3.68 -6.97 -16.28
N MET A 47 2.49 -6.65 -15.76
CA MET A 47 2.24 -5.45 -14.99
C MET A 47 2.62 -5.63 -13.52
N ASN A 48 3.16 -4.56 -12.94
CA ASN A 48 3.38 -4.47 -11.50
C ASN A 48 2.24 -3.66 -10.88
N ASN A 49 1.48 -4.28 -9.99
CA ASN A 49 0.32 -3.68 -9.35
C ASN A 49 0.60 -3.46 -7.85
N PRO A 50 0.86 -2.21 -7.42
CA PRO A 50 0.90 -1.89 -6.00
C PRO A 50 -0.48 -2.14 -5.38
N ARG A 51 -0.49 -2.83 -4.25
CA ARG A 51 -1.67 -3.08 -3.44
C ARG A 51 -1.48 -2.40 -2.09
N VAL A 52 -2.38 -1.47 -1.78
CA VAL A 52 -2.31 -0.60 -0.59
C VAL A 52 -3.60 -0.69 0.21
N CYS A 53 -3.53 -0.45 1.52
CA CYS A 53 -4.72 -0.21 2.32
C CYS A 53 -5.39 1.10 1.89
N LEU A 54 -6.66 1.01 1.48
CA LEU A 54 -7.41 2.15 0.95
C LEU A 54 -7.97 3.08 2.05
N GLN A 55 -7.76 2.75 3.33
CA GLN A 55 -8.29 3.53 4.46
C GLN A 55 -9.80 3.75 4.30
N CYS A 56 -10.52 2.64 4.11
CA CYS A 56 -11.94 2.60 3.77
C CYS A 56 -12.78 3.42 4.74
N LYS A 57 -13.82 4.07 4.23
CA LYS A 57 -14.81 4.77 5.06
C LYS A 57 -15.58 3.74 5.91
N ASP A 58 -16.09 2.70 5.25
CA ASP A 58 -16.67 1.53 5.91
C ASP A 58 -15.59 0.45 6.08
N LYS A 59 -15.24 0.13 7.33
CA LYS A 59 -14.13 -0.76 7.69
C LYS A 59 -14.65 -2.16 7.94
N THR A 60 -14.97 -2.86 6.86
CA THR A 60 -15.40 -4.27 6.92
C THR A 60 -14.39 -5.17 7.65
N CYS A 61 -13.11 -4.81 7.61
CA CYS A 61 -12.03 -5.48 8.33
C CYS A 61 -12.17 -5.46 9.87
N LEU A 62 -12.88 -4.49 10.44
CA LEU A 62 -13.16 -4.39 11.88
C LEU A 62 -14.61 -4.76 12.23
N LYS A 63 -15.44 -5.11 11.23
CA LYS A 63 -16.86 -5.36 11.44
C LYS A 63 -17.07 -6.55 12.40
N GLY A 64 -17.95 -6.33 13.37
CA GLY A 64 -18.34 -7.33 14.38
C GLY A 64 -17.39 -7.44 15.58
N GLU A 65 -16.43 -6.53 15.72
CA GLU A 65 -15.51 -6.46 16.86
C GLU A 65 -15.83 -5.21 17.69
N GLU A 66 -15.89 -5.33 19.02
CA GLU A 66 -15.93 -4.17 19.93
C GLU A 66 -14.49 -3.69 20.20
N VAL A 67 -14.03 -2.75 19.36
CA VAL A 67 -12.66 -2.22 19.39
C VAL A 67 -12.67 -0.69 19.29
N ASP A 68 -11.62 -0.05 19.81
CA ASP A 68 -11.36 1.36 19.51
C ASP A 68 -10.81 1.48 18.08
N GLU A 69 -11.67 1.87 17.14
CA GLU A 69 -11.31 2.05 15.74
C GLU A 69 -10.07 2.94 15.57
N LYS A 70 -9.96 4.03 16.34
CA LYS A 70 -8.85 4.97 16.19
C LYS A 70 -7.53 4.32 16.60
N ALA A 71 -7.53 3.59 17.70
CA ALA A 71 -6.36 2.86 18.17
C ALA A 71 -5.95 1.78 17.15
N GLU A 72 -6.90 0.98 16.68
CA GLU A 72 -6.64 -0.09 15.71
C GLU A 72 -6.09 0.44 14.38
N MET A 73 -6.66 1.53 13.88
CA MET A 73 -6.19 2.15 12.63
C MET A 73 -4.80 2.80 12.74
N SER A 74 -4.30 3.01 13.96
CA SER A 74 -2.92 3.45 14.21
C SER A 74 -1.95 2.29 14.48
N ALA A 75 -2.44 1.07 14.63
CA ALA A 75 -1.63 -0.12 14.83
C ALA A 75 -1.15 -0.70 13.49
N PHE A 76 0.11 -1.14 13.45
CA PHE A 76 0.71 -1.75 12.27
C PHE A 76 0.50 -3.27 12.18
N ILE A 77 0.41 -3.95 13.33
CA ILE A 77 0.27 -5.41 13.41
C ILE A 77 -1.14 -5.76 13.88
N TRP A 78 -1.86 -6.55 13.10
CA TRP A 78 -3.22 -6.98 13.37
C TRP A 78 -3.35 -8.52 13.44
N PRO A 79 -4.42 -9.02 14.08
CA PRO A 79 -4.79 -10.44 13.99
C PRO A 79 -5.09 -10.87 12.56
N VAL A 80 -4.66 -12.09 12.20
CA VAL A 80 -4.81 -12.65 10.84
C VAL A 80 -6.25 -12.70 10.33
N GLY A 81 -7.23 -12.87 11.23
CA GLY A 81 -8.65 -12.96 10.86
C GLY A 81 -9.18 -11.71 10.14
N ARG A 82 -8.59 -10.53 10.40
CA ARG A 82 -9.00 -9.29 9.74
C ARG A 82 -8.59 -9.25 8.26
N ALA A 83 -7.54 -9.97 7.86
CA ALA A 83 -7.09 -10.02 6.48
C ALA A 83 -8.14 -10.62 5.55
N GLN A 84 -8.83 -11.67 6.00
CA GLN A 84 -9.89 -12.34 5.23
C GLN A 84 -11.13 -11.46 5.03
N LYS A 85 -11.35 -10.48 5.92
CA LYS A 85 -12.46 -9.53 5.83
C LYS A 85 -12.17 -8.34 4.90
N CYS A 86 -10.93 -8.21 4.39
CA CYS A 86 -10.55 -7.13 3.50
C CYS A 86 -10.90 -7.46 2.04
N PRO A 87 -11.90 -6.79 1.42
CA PRO A 87 -12.32 -7.11 0.04
C PRO A 87 -11.25 -6.77 -1.00
N TYR A 88 -10.28 -5.91 -0.65
CA TYR A 88 -9.19 -5.49 -1.53
C TYR A 88 -7.91 -6.30 -1.32
N GLY A 89 -7.89 -7.25 -0.38
CA GLY A 89 -6.72 -8.07 -0.07
C GLY A 89 -5.49 -7.25 0.34
N ALA A 90 -5.69 -6.07 0.94
CA ALA A 90 -4.61 -5.14 1.26
C ALA A 90 -3.80 -5.52 2.50
N LEU A 91 -4.34 -6.40 3.35
CA LEU A 91 -3.69 -6.88 4.57
C LEU A 91 -2.89 -8.14 4.24
N HIS A 92 -1.58 -8.01 4.10
CA HIS A 92 -0.72 -9.16 3.87
C HIS A 92 -0.47 -9.92 5.17
N VAL A 93 -0.38 -11.24 5.07
CA VAL A 93 -0.16 -12.14 6.20
C VAL A 93 1.18 -12.84 6.05
N HIS A 94 2.02 -12.72 7.07
CA HIS A 94 3.27 -13.45 7.20
C HIS A 94 3.51 -13.78 8.68
N ASN A 95 4.11 -14.94 8.96
CA ASN A 95 4.43 -15.39 10.34
C ASN A 95 3.26 -15.29 11.35
N GLY A 96 2.03 -15.55 10.89
CA GLY A 96 0.85 -15.52 11.77
C GLY A 96 0.40 -14.10 12.17
N GLN A 97 0.85 -13.06 11.47
CA GLN A 97 0.47 -11.68 11.68
C GLN A 97 -0.05 -11.06 10.39
N ALA A 98 -1.02 -10.13 10.49
CA ALA A 98 -1.45 -9.30 9.37
C ALA A 98 -0.83 -7.90 9.49
N TYR A 99 -0.30 -7.37 8.40
CA TYR A 99 0.31 -6.04 8.37
C TYR A 99 -0.68 -5.00 7.84
N HIS A 100 -1.05 -4.06 8.69
CA HIS A 100 -1.96 -2.96 8.42
C HIS A 100 -1.18 -1.65 8.21
N CYS A 101 -1.60 -0.84 7.24
CA CYS A 101 -0.96 0.45 6.99
C CYS A 101 -1.54 1.50 7.94
N ASP A 102 -0.73 1.98 8.86
CA ASP A 102 -1.04 3.06 9.81
C ASP A 102 -0.75 4.47 9.23
N LEU A 103 -0.52 4.56 7.91
CA LEU A 103 -0.09 5.77 7.20
C LEU A 103 1.22 6.38 7.68
N CYS A 104 2.07 5.59 8.36
CA CYS A 104 3.34 6.04 8.94
C CYS A 104 3.17 7.30 9.82
N GLY A 105 2.07 7.36 10.59
CA GLY A 105 1.76 8.53 11.43
C GLY A 105 1.40 9.80 10.66
N GLY A 106 1.05 9.68 9.37
CA GLY A 106 0.71 10.81 8.50
C GLY A 106 1.83 11.22 7.53
N ASP A 107 2.96 10.51 7.51
CA ASP A 107 4.02 10.74 6.53
C ASP A 107 4.40 9.45 5.76
N PRO A 108 3.58 9.01 4.78
CA PRO A 108 3.75 7.72 4.12
C PRO A 108 5.09 7.57 3.39
N ARG A 109 6.02 6.82 4.00
CA ARG A 109 7.37 6.57 3.46
C ARG A 109 7.35 5.91 2.09
N CYS A 110 6.40 5.01 1.86
CA CYS A 110 6.24 4.33 0.58
C CYS A 110 5.98 5.31 -0.58
N VAL A 111 5.21 6.38 -0.36
CA VAL A 111 4.95 7.40 -1.38
C VAL A 111 6.19 8.25 -1.62
N GLN A 112 6.94 8.61 -0.57
CA GLN A 112 8.17 9.42 -0.69
C GLN A 112 9.24 8.74 -1.55
N VAL A 113 9.37 7.41 -1.48
CA VAL A 113 10.35 6.66 -2.26
C VAL A 113 9.85 6.24 -3.66
N CYS A 114 8.57 6.47 -3.97
CA CYS A 114 8.01 6.10 -5.26
C CYS A 114 8.35 7.14 -6.33
N THR A 115 9.54 7.00 -6.92
CA THR A 115 10.06 7.94 -7.92
C THR A 115 9.24 8.00 -9.21
N THR A 116 8.51 6.94 -9.55
CA THR A 116 7.67 6.89 -10.75
C THR A 116 6.28 7.50 -10.55
N GLY A 117 5.89 7.80 -9.30
CA GLY A 117 4.55 8.30 -8.98
C GLY A 117 3.43 7.25 -9.10
N ALA A 118 3.75 5.95 -9.12
CA ALA A 118 2.75 4.89 -9.20
C ALA A 118 1.76 4.87 -8.01
N ILE A 119 2.20 5.36 -6.85
CA ILE A 119 1.36 5.54 -5.66
C ILE A 119 1.43 7.00 -5.18
N ALA A 120 0.32 7.52 -4.66
CA ALA A 120 0.20 8.90 -4.24
C ALA A 120 -0.69 9.05 -3.00
N VAL A 121 -0.59 10.19 -2.32
CA VAL A 121 -1.55 10.59 -1.28
C VAL A 121 -2.78 11.19 -1.95
N ALA A 122 -3.98 10.71 -1.60
CA ALA A 122 -5.22 11.24 -2.13
C ALA A 122 -5.39 12.72 -1.75
N GLY A 123 -5.64 13.59 -2.73
CA GLY A 123 -5.92 15.02 -2.52
C GLY A 123 -4.73 15.98 -2.63
N LYS A 124 -3.51 15.50 -2.90
CA LYS A 124 -2.44 16.38 -3.42
C LYS A 124 -2.53 16.37 -4.95
N GLU A 125 -2.61 17.55 -5.57
CA GLU A 125 -2.60 17.70 -7.02
C GLU A 125 -1.39 16.96 -7.62
N ASP A 126 -1.66 16.18 -8.67
CA ASP A 126 -0.73 15.25 -9.32
C ASP A 126 0.37 16.01 -10.08
N GLY A 127 1.30 16.61 -9.33
CA GLY A 127 2.48 17.24 -9.89
C GLY A 127 3.57 16.20 -10.14
N HIS A 128 3.43 15.35 -11.16
CA HIS A 128 4.53 14.81 -11.97
C HIS A 128 4.00 14.04 -13.20
N GLY A 129 4.27 14.58 -14.39
CA GLY A 129 4.32 13.80 -15.63
C GLY A 129 3.14 13.95 -16.58
N LYS A 130 3.02 15.09 -17.28
CA LYS A 130 2.44 15.10 -18.62
C LYS A 130 3.23 14.10 -19.47
N VAL A 131 2.64 12.95 -19.78
CA VAL A 131 3.08 12.13 -20.91
C VAL A 131 2.93 13.02 -22.14
N ARG A 132 4.05 13.49 -22.69
CA ARG A 132 4.03 14.13 -24.00
C ARG A 132 3.70 13.03 -25.00
N GLU A 133 2.50 13.07 -25.55
CA GLU A 133 2.18 12.38 -26.79
C GLU A 133 3.26 12.77 -27.81
N ARG A 134 4.06 11.80 -28.25
CA ARG A 134 4.89 11.97 -29.43
C ARG A 134 3.98 11.83 -30.63
N GLU A 135 3.46 12.94 -31.11
CA GLU A 135 3.04 13.04 -32.50
C GLU A 135 4.30 12.94 -33.40
N GLY A 136 4.29 11.98 -34.33
CA GLY A 136 5.02 12.04 -35.60
C GLY A 136 6.51 11.70 -35.61
N SER A 137 6.86 10.58 -36.27
CA SER A 137 7.45 10.61 -37.62
C SER A 137 7.28 9.27 -38.32
#